data_AF-A0A963H6J0-F1
#
_entry.id   AF-A0A963H6J0-F1
#
_cell.length_a   1.000
_cell.length_b   1.000
_cell.length_c   1.000
_cell.angle_alpha   90.00
_cell.angle_beta   90.00
_cell.angle_gamma   90.00
#
_symmetry.space_group_name_H-M   'P 1'
#
loop_
_entity.id
_entity.type
_entity.pdbx_description
1 polymer ?
#
loop_
_entity_poly.entity_id
_entity_poly.type
_entity_poly.pdbx_seq_one_letter_code
_entity_poly.pdbx_strand_id
1 'polypeptide(L)'
;MRKAGGENRQLLIRLAVAAFVMFGFGFALVPFYEQICAAAGINNLLQPDRSAVNGQIDESRTITIEFDANTHDLPWQFRPLQSEIKVHPGQLVQIAYEVVNNRDYPVTGQAIPSYGPKVAGQHFRKLECFCF
;
A
#
# COMPACT_ATOMS: atom_id res chain seq x y z
N MET A 1 13.34 62.09 11.48
CA MET A 1 14.16 61.07 10.79
C MET A 1 13.90 59.70 11.42
N ARG A 2 13.04 58.87 10.80
CA ARG A 2 12.66 57.54 11.30
C ARG A 2 13.71 56.50 10.86
N LYS A 3 14.26 55.73 11.80
CA LYS A 3 15.17 54.59 11.58
C LYS A 3 14.44 53.42 10.89
N ALA A 4 14.10 53.54 9.61
CA ALA A 4 13.32 52.52 8.89
C ALA A 4 14.13 51.27 8.43
N GLY A 5 15.46 51.27 8.56
CA GLY A 5 16.31 50.17 8.06
C GLY A 5 16.46 48.96 8.98
N GLY A 6 16.31 49.14 10.31
CA GLY A 6 16.55 48.09 11.31
C GLY A 6 15.32 47.20 11.55
N GLU A 7 14.14 47.82 11.69
CA GLU A 7 12.89 47.12 12.01
C GLU A 7 12.39 46.27 10.83
N ASN A 8 12.49 46.78 9.60
CA ASN A 8 12.09 46.02 8.40
C ASN A 8 12.97 44.79 8.18
N ARG A 9 14.29 44.88 8.44
CA ARG A 9 15.21 43.75 8.36
C ARG A 9 14.90 42.69 9.41
N GLN A 10 14.53 43.11 10.62
CA GLN A 10 14.13 42.20 11.70
C GLN A 10 12.81 41.49 11.40
N LEU A 11 11.84 42.20 10.78
CA LEU A 11 10.59 41.63 10.28
C LEU A 11 10.83 40.61 9.16
N LEU A 12 11.70 40.94 8.20
CA LEU A 12 12.06 40.05 7.09
C LEU A 12 12.71 38.75 7.59
N ILE A 13 13.62 38.84 8.57
CA ILE A 13 14.23 37.67 9.20
C ILE A 13 13.19 36.82 9.93
N ARG A 14 12.25 37.43 10.68
CA ARG A 14 11.18 36.69 11.37
C ARG A 14 10.28 35.94 10.39
N LEU A 15 9.88 36.59 9.31
CA LEU A 15 9.03 35.97 8.28
C LEU A 15 9.77 34.85 7.55
N ALA A 16 11.06 35.05 7.22
CA ALA A 16 11.88 34.00 6.62
C ALA A 16 12.01 32.78 7.54
N VAL A 17 12.32 32.99 8.83
CA VAL A 17 12.39 31.90 9.82
C VAL A 17 11.05 31.19 9.94
N ALA A 18 9.94 31.92 10.02
CA ALA A 18 8.60 31.32 10.08
C ALA A 18 8.29 30.47 8.84
N ALA A 19 8.65 30.95 7.65
CA ALA A 19 8.48 30.20 6.40
C ALA A 19 9.31 28.89 6.40
N PHE A 20 10.58 28.94 6.81
CA PHE A 20 11.42 27.74 6.91
C PHE A 20 10.90 26.74 7.94
N VAL A 21 10.39 27.22 9.08
CA VAL A 21 9.79 26.36 10.11
C VAL A 21 8.53 25.67 9.58
N MET A 22 7.63 26.40 8.91
CA MET A 22 6.41 25.82 8.33
C MET A 22 6.74 24.79 7.23
N PHE A 23 7.75 25.08 6.40
CA PHE A 23 8.20 24.15 5.37
C PHE A 23 8.82 22.88 5.98
N GLY A 24 9.67 23.04 7.00
CA GLY A 24 10.26 21.91 7.73
C GLY A 24 9.19 21.05 8.42
N PHE A 25 8.16 21.68 9.01
CA PHE A 25 7.03 20.97 9.60
C PHE A 25 6.23 20.17 8.56
N GLY A 26 5.94 20.76 7.40
CA GLY A 26 5.29 20.06 6.29
C GLY A 26 6.08 18.85 5.79
N PHE A 27 7.40 18.97 5.70
CA PHE A 27 8.26 17.85 5.30
C PHE A 27 8.34 16.76 6.38
N ALA A 28 8.37 17.14 7.67
CA ALA A 28 8.42 16.20 8.79
C ALA A 28 7.11 15.43 9.03
N LEU A 29 5.99 15.94 8.53
CA LEU A 29 4.68 15.27 8.63
C LEU A 29 4.64 13.91 7.92
N VAL A 30 5.36 13.76 6.80
CA VAL A 30 5.40 12.51 6.03
C VAL A 30 6.01 11.36 6.85
N PRO A 31 7.27 11.42 7.32
CA PRO A 31 7.85 10.34 8.12
C PRO A 31 7.12 10.13 9.46
N PHE A 32 6.55 11.20 10.04
CA PHE A 32 5.74 11.07 11.25
C PHE A 32 4.46 10.24 11.00
N TYR A 33 3.79 10.46 9.87
CA TYR A 33 2.63 9.67 9.47
C TYR A 33 3.00 8.20 9.23
N GLU A 34 4.14 7.93 8.59
CA GLU A 34 4.63 6.57 8.38
C GLU A 34 4.88 5.84 9.71
N GLN A 35 5.48 6.50 10.69
CA GLN A 35 5.73 5.91 12.02
C GLN A 35 4.42 5.62 12.76
N ILE A 36 3.43 6.51 12.69
CA ILE A 36 2.10 6.24 13.25
C ILE A 36 1.44 5.05 12.56
N CYS A 37 1.53 4.98 11.23
CA CYS A 37 0.96 3.86 10.47
C CYS A 37 1.64 2.53 10.84
N ALA A 38 2.97 2.53 10.98
CA ALA A 38 3.74 1.37 11.42
C ALA A 38 3.37 0.94 12.85
N ALA A 39 3.24 1.90 13.78
CA ALA A 39 2.85 1.62 15.17
C ALA A 39 1.40 1.10 15.27
N ALA A 40 0.48 1.61 14.45
CA ALA A 40 -0.89 1.16 14.37
C ALA A 40 -1.08 -0.11 13.52
N GLY A 41 -0.03 -0.59 12.84
CA GLY A 41 -0.07 -1.79 11.99
C GLY A 41 -0.91 -1.64 10.71
N ILE A 42 -1.08 -0.41 10.21
CA ILE A 42 -1.85 -0.09 9.00
C ILE A 42 -0.91 0.29 7.85
N ASN A 43 -1.27 -0.04 6.61
CA ASN A 43 -0.52 0.29 5.37
C ASN A 43 0.90 -0.31 5.24
N ASN A 44 1.15 -1.52 5.73
CA ASN A 44 2.43 -2.21 5.49
C ASN A 44 2.48 -2.87 4.08
N LEU A 45 2.26 -2.08 3.03
CA LEU A 45 2.14 -2.55 1.64
C LEU A 45 3.45 -3.14 1.08
N LEU A 46 4.59 -2.88 1.73
CA LEU A 46 5.93 -3.23 1.25
C LEU A 46 6.55 -4.45 1.94
N GLN A 47 5.96 -4.95 3.04
CA GLN A 47 6.47 -6.15 3.70
C GLN A 47 5.59 -7.35 3.35
N PRO A 48 6.16 -8.40 2.73
CA PRO A 48 5.43 -9.65 2.55
C PRO A 48 5.05 -10.19 3.93
N ASP A 49 3.83 -10.71 4.03
CA ASP A 49 3.36 -11.34 5.25
C ASP A 49 4.27 -12.51 5.59
N ARG A 50 4.81 -12.53 6.82
CA ARG A 50 5.57 -13.68 7.30
C ARG A 50 4.64 -14.89 7.34
N SER A 51 5.07 -15.99 6.72
CA SER A 51 4.34 -17.26 6.76
C SER A 51 3.99 -17.63 8.19
N ALA A 52 2.72 -17.90 8.46
CA ALA A 52 2.30 -18.44 9.75
C ALA A 52 3.01 -19.77 9.97
N VAL A 53 3.82 -19.86 11.03
CA VAL A 53 4.68 -21.00 11.38
C VAL A 53 3.88 -22.25 11.77
N ASN A 54 2.56 -22.13 11.98
CA ASN A 54 1.70 -23.24 12.33
C ASN A 54 0.88 -23.68 11.11
N GLY A 55 1.42 -24.62 10.34
CA GLY A 55 0.78 -25.25 9.17
C GLY A 55 -0.37 -26.21 9.51
N GLN A 56 -1.11 -25.95 10.60
CA GLN A 56 -2.29 -26.75 10.92
C GLN A 56 -3.47 -26.25 10.10
N ILE A 57 -3.95 -27.11 9.22
CA ILE A 57 -5.12 -26.86 8.39
C ILE A 57 -6.37 -27.22 9.20
N ASP A 58 -7.31 -26.28 9.31
CA ASP A 58 -8.59 -26.51 9.96
C ASP A 58 -9.62 -27.04 8.95
N GLU A 59 -9.83 -28.36 8.92
CA GLU A 59 -10.79 -28.99 8.02
C GLU A 59 -12.25 -28.82 8.46
N SER A 60 -12.53 -28.31 9.66
CA SER A 60 -13.90 -28.20 10.20
C SER A 60 -14.77 -27.18 9.46
N ARG A 61 -14.16 -26.24 8.76
CA ARG A 61 -14.84 -25.16 8.03
C ARG A 61 -14.18 -24.90 6.68
N THR A 62 -15.00 -24.60 5.68
CA THR A 62 -14.56 -24.19 4.35
C THR A 62 -14.83 -22.69 4.17
N ILE A 63 -13.88 -22.00 3.54
CA ILE A 63 -13.98 -20.60 3.15
C ILE A 63 -13.97 -20.53 1.62
N THR A 64 -14.92 -19.83 1.04
CA THR A 64 -14.88 -19.46 -0.37
C THR A 64 -14.12 -18.15 -0.52
N ILE A 65 -13.17 -18.12 -1.45
CA ILE A 65 -12.42 -16.91 -1.80
C ILE A 65 -12.72 -16.62 -3.27
N GLU A 66 -13.17 -15.40 -3.53
CA GLU A 66 -13.38 -14.87 -4.87
C GLU A 66 -12.22 -13.96 -5.25
N PHE A 67 -11.71 -14.15 -6.46
CA PHE A 67 -10.61 -13.38 -7.02
C PHE A 67 -11.14 -12.45 -8.08
N ASP A 68 -11.03 -11.15 -7.80
CA ASP A 68 -11.38 -10.09 -8.73
C ASP A 68 -10.12 -9.36 -9.21
N ALA A 69 -10.12 -8.94 -10.47
CA ALA A 69 -9.01 -8.28 -11.12
C ALA A 69 -9.51 -7.11 -11.96
N ASN A 70 -9.13 -5.91 -11.56
CA ASN A 70 -9.50 -4.68 -12.26
C ASN A 70 -8.26 -3.97 -12.80
N THR A 71 -8.38 -3.37 -13.97
CA THR A 71 -7.39 -2.47 -14.56
C THR A 71 -7.97 -1.06 -14.63
N HIS A 72 -7.16 -0.06 -14.28
CA HIS A 72 -7.54 1.35 -14.37
C HIS A 72 -6.58 2.06 -15.32
N ASP A 73 -7.10 2.53 -16.46
CA ASP A 73 -6.35 3.23 -17.52
C ASP A 73 -5.09 2.51 -18.05
N LEU A 74 -4.95 1.22 -17.75
CA LEU A 74 -3.87 0.37 -18.21
C LEU A 74 -4.42 -0.59 -19.28
N PRO A 75 -3.96 -0.54 -20.54
CA PRO A 75 -4.46 -1.35 -21.65
C PRO A 75 -3.95 -2.80 -21.61
N TRP A 76 -3.82 -3.36 -20.40
CA TRP A 76 -3.44 -4.74 -20.16
C TRP A 76 -4.68 -5.59 -19.99
N GLN A 77 -4.64 -6.82 -20.47
CA GLN A 77 -5.57 -7.84 -20.01
C GLN A 77 -5.00 -8.41 -18.72
N PHE A 78 -5.75 -8.28 -17.63
CA PHE A 78 -5.40 -8.82 -16.33
C PHE A 78 -6.60 -9.60 -15.80
N ARG A 79 -6.46 -10.91 -15.64
CA ARG A 79 -7.54 -11.78 -15.17
C ARG A 79 -7.00 -12.95 -14.35
N PRO A 80 -7.72 -13.41 -13.33
CA PRO A 80 -7.39 -14.67 -12.66
C PRO A 80 -7.65 -15.84 -13.61
N LEU A 81 -6.85 -16.91 -13.50
CA LEU A 81 -7.18 -18.18 -14.17
C LEU A 81 -8.33 -18.92 -13.47
N GLN A 82 -8.51 -18.68 -12.18
CA GLN A 82 -9.59 -19.23 -11.35
C GLN A 82 -10.23 -18.08 -10.57
N SER A 83 -11.50 -17.79 -10.83
CA SER A 83 -12.23 -16.69 -10.19
C SER A 83 -12.73 -17.03 -8.78
N GLU A 84 -12.90 -18.31 -8.46
CA GLU A 84 -13.37 -18.77 -7.16
C GLU A 84 -12.63 -20.04 -6.74
N ILE A 85 -12.26 -20.12 -5.46
CA ILE A 85 -11.76 -21.36 -4.84
C ILE A 85 -12.43 -21.60 -3.50
N LYS A 86 -12.41 -22.86 -3.06
CA LYS A 86 -12.80 -23.27 -1.71
C LYS A 86 -11.58 -23.79 -0.97
N VAL A 87 -11.29 -23.22 0.18
CA VAL A 87 -10.09 -23.54 0.97
C VAL A 87 -10.41 -23.66 2.44
N HIS A 88 -9.51 -24.31 3.16
CA HIS A 88 -9.56 -24.39 4.61
C HIS A 88 -8.64 -23.33 5.24
N PRO A 89 -8.99 -22.77 6.42
CA PRO A 89 -8.08 -21.91 7.16
C PRO A 89 -6.73 -22.61 7.39
N GLY A 90 -5.63 -21.89 7.13
CA GLY A 90 -4.27 -22.42 7.24
C GLY A 90 -3.78 -23.19 6.00
N GLN A 91 -4.65 -23.49 5.04
CA GLN A 91 -4.26 -24.12 3.77
C GLN A 91 -3.49 -23.13 2.89
N LEU A 92 -2.29 -23.52 2.48
CA LEU A 92 -1.53 -22.79 1.48
C LEU A 92 -2.06 -23.12 0.08
N VAL A 93 -2.39 -22.09 -0.69
CA VAL A 93 -2.86 -22.23 -2.07
C VAL A 93 -2.10 -21.29 -3.00
N GLN A 94 -1.85 -21.76 -4.22
CA GLN A 94 -1.22 -20.99 -5.27
C GLN A 94 -2.25 -20.65 -6.34
N ILE A 95 -2.35 -19.37 -6.69
CA ILE A 95 -3.30 -18.84 -7.65
C ILE A 95 -2.52 -18.18 -8.77
N ALA A 96 -2.89 -18.46 -10.01
CA ALA A 96 -2.26 -17.90 -11.19
C ALA A 96 -3.15 -16.83 -11.84
N TYR A 97 -2.52 -15.76 -12.29
CA TYR A 97 -3.15 -14.69 -13.06
C TYR A 97 -2.51 -14.61 -14.43
N GLU A 98 -3.32 -14.32 -15.44
CA GLU A 98 -2.86 -14.00 -16.78
C GLU A 98 -2.72 -12.48 -16.91
N VAL A 99 -1.55 -12.05 -17.40
CA VAL A 99 -1.23 -10.65 -17.66
C VAL A 99 -0.74 -10.53 -19.10
N VAL A 100 -1.44 -9.75 -19.94
CA VAL A 100 -1.06 -9.52 -21.34
C VAL A 100 -0.97 -8.02 -21.60
N ASN A 101 0.21 -7.56 -22.00
CA ASN A 101 0.39 -6.22 -22.53
C ASN A 101 -0.04 -6.18 -24.00
N ASN A 102 -1.14 -5.48 -24.32
CA ASN A 102 -1.65 -5.35 -25.69
C ASN A 102 -1.01 -4.19 -26.48
N ARG A 103 0.11 -3.64 -25.99
CA ARG A 103 0.85 -2.57 -26.65
C ARG A 103 2.16 -3.09 -27.22
N ASP A 104 2.60 -2.42 -28.29
CA ASP A 104 3.86 -2.74 -28.97
C ASP A 104 5.10 -2.14 -28.28
N TYR A 105 4.93 -1.57 -27.08
CA TYR A 105 5.99 -0.94 -26.29
C TYR A 105 5.91 -1.39 -24.81
N PRO A 106 7.04 -1.41 -24.09
CA PRO A 106 7.06 -1.75 -22.68
C PRO A 106 6.29 -0.72 -21.85
N VAL A 107 5.45 -1.22 -20.94
CA VAL A 107 4.69 -0.42 -19.98
C VAL A 107 5.02 -0.93 -18.58
N THR A 108 5.09 -0.04 -17.60
CA THR A 108 5.25 -0.39 -16.19
C THR A 108 3.92 -0.19 -15.48
N GLY A 109 3.44 -1.23 -14.79
CA GLY A 109 2.24 -1.18 -13.98
C GLY A 109 2.52 -1.60 -12.53
N GLN A 110 1.74 -1.08 -11.59
CA GLN A 110 1.78 -1.50 -10.19
C GLN A 110 0.45 -2.16 -9.83
N ALA A 111 0.50 -3.40 -9.34
CA ALA A 111 -0.67 -4.10 -8.82
C ALA A 111 -0.77 -3.91 -7.31
N ILE A 112 -1.86 -3.28 -6.85
CA ILE A 112 -2.14 -3.07 -5.42
C ILE A 112 -3.27 -4.03 -5.03
N PRO A 113 -3.03 -5.01 -4.14
CA PRO A 113 -4.07 -5.91 -3.69
C PRO A 113 -5.03 -5.20 -2.72
N SER A 114 -6.31 -5.56 -2.80
CA SER A 114 -7.34 -5.14 -1.85
C SER A 114 -8.10 -6.35 -1.32
N TYR A 115 -8.39 -6.39 -0.03
CA TYR A 115 -9.08 -7.51 0.61
C TYR A 115 -10.44 -7.06 1.14
N GLY A 116 -11.50 -7.71 0.66
CA GLY A 116 -12.88 -7.52 1.11
C GLY A 116 -13.46 -8.82 1.68
N PRO A 117 -14.32 -8.76 2.71
CA PRO A 117 -14.66 -7.60 3.54
C PRO A 117 -13.49 -7.17 4.45
N LYS A 118 -13.51 -5.93 4.96
CA LYS A 118 -12.38 -5.35 5.73
C LYS A 118 -11.92 -6.22 6.92
N VAL A 119 -12.85 -6.91 7.58
CA VAL A 119 -12.55 -7.83 8.69
C VAL A 119 -11.73 -9.04 8.27
N ALA A 120 -11.87 -9.51 7.02
CA ALA A 120 -11.12 -10.64 6.49
C ALA A 120 -9.66 -10.28 6.18
N GLY A 121 -9.38 -9.00 5.93
CA GLY A 121 -8.02 -8.52 5.60
C GLY A 121 -6.98 -8.78 6.69
N GLN A 122 -7.39 -8.97 7.96
CA GLN A 122 -6.47 -9.33 9.05
C GLN A 122 -6.09 -10.81 9.06
N HIS A 123 -6.89 -11.65 8.42
CA HIS A 123 -6.73 -13.11 8.39
C HIS A 123 -6.15 -13.61 7.06
N PHE A 124 -6.33 -12.84 5.98
CA PHE A 124 -5.76 -13.16 4.70
C PHE A 124 -4.27 -12.79 4.68
N ARG A 125 -3.41 -13.76 4.35
CA ARG A 125 -1.96 -13.56 4.25
C ARG A 125 -1.52 -13.84 2.83
N LYS A 126 -0.97 -12.82 2.16
CA LYS A 126 -0.36 -12.98 0.85
C LYS A 126 1.14 -13.17 1.01
N LEU A 127 1.63 -14.39 0.77
CA LEU A 127 3.03 -14.74 1.01
C LEU A 127 3.98 -14.25 -0.09
N GLU A 128 3.50 -14.18 -1.33
CA GLU A 128 4.31 -13.74 -2.47
C GLU A 128 3.79 -12.42 -3.06
N CYS A 129 4.71 -11.48 -3.27
CA CYS A 129 4.44 -10.27 -4.04
C CYS A 129 4.13 -10.65 -5.49
N PHE A 130 3.29 -9.85 -6.17
CA PHE A 130 3.17 -9.93 -7.63
C PHE A 130 4.44 -9.31 -8.22
N CYS A 131 5.56 -10.03 -8.15
CA CYS A 131 6.80 -9.63 -8.80
C CYS A 131 6.79 -10.26 -10.19
N PHE A 132 6.47 -9.45 -11.20
CA PHE A 132 6.64 -9.78 -12.61
C PHE A 132 8.00 -9.25 -13.10
#